data_AF-A0A4R4TVD3-F1
#
_entry.id   AF-A0A4R4TVD3-F1
#
_cell.length_a   1.000
_cell.length_b   1.000
_cell.length_c   1.000
_cell.angle_alpha   90.00
_cell.angle_beta   90.00
_cell.angle_gamma   90.00
#
_symmetry.space_group_name_H-M   'P 1'
#
loop_
_entity.id
_entity.type
_entity.pdbx_description
1 polymer ?
#
loop_
_entity_poly.entity_id
_entity_poly.type
_entity_poly.pdbx_seq_one_letter_code
_entity_poly.pdbx_strand_id
1 'polypeptide(L)'
;MTSVLDKALRLQGEARRLDASSQGEGQARRVAGRVDELSVAIGDLAEQITLARLIHERTGVPAPLGDVDAGRENLARRAGSGLPSDQAFNAARRKVEETTRRLTGENLRVWREWAAQQLATLDTNRLPMLPVDRQKAIRTTHQKLVRRAETAKVSAAEVTLFVSECEGLREELASVPAASAELLALMERLSAGDVPLSQVTDEEIELLRSRHQDETIMLRRVGA
;
A
#
# COMPACT_ATOMS: atom_id res chain seq x y z
N MET A 1 -0.20 -3.89 -30.21
CA MET A 1 -1.41 -3.43 -29.50
C MET A 1 -1.32 -1.93 -29.34
N THR A 2 -2.21 -1.17 -29.99
CA THR A 2 -2.21 0.30 -29.96
C THR A 2 -2.75 0.76 -28.61
N SER A 3 -1.99 1.60 -27.89
CA SER A 3 -2.32 2.04 -26.53
C SER A 3 -3.60 2.89 -26.52
N VAL A 4 -4.31 2.92 -25.38
CA VAL A 4 -5.51 3.75 -25.16
C VAL A 4 -5.21 5.23 -25.43
N LEU A 5 -3.99 5.68 -25.10
CA LEU A 5 -3.48 7.02 -25.37
C LEU A 5 -3.35 7.31 -26.87
N ASP A 6 -2.83 6.35 -27.65
CA ASP A 6 -2.62 6.51 -29.10
C ASP A 6 -3.95 6.75 -29.84
N LYS A 7 -5.04 6.16 -29.36
CA LYS A 7 -6.38 6.32 -29.96
C LYS A 7 -7.09 7.59 -29.48
N ALA A 8 -6.86 8.03 -28.24
CA ALA A 8 -7.31 9.34 -27.77
C ALA A 8 -6.65 10.48 -28.56
N LEU A 9 -5.34 10.37 -28.80
CA LEU A 9 -4.59 11.31 -29.65
C LEU A 9 -5.08 11.28 -31.11
N ARG A 10 -5.50 10.12 -31.61
CA ARG A 10 -6.05 9.99 -32.97
C ARG A 10 -7.41 10.68 -33.12
N LEU A 11 -8.28 10.55 -32.11
CA LEU A 11 -9.55 11.29 -32.02
C LEU A 11 -9.33 12.80 -31.90
N GLN A 12 -8.31 13.23 -31.15
CA GLN A 12 -7.90 14.64 -31.09
C GLN A 12 -7.42 15.16 -32.46
N GLY A 13 -6.70 14.33 -33.21
CA GLY A 13 -6.27 14.61 -34.58
C GLY A 13 -7.42 14.74 -35.57
N GLU A 14 -8.45 13.89 -35.46
CA GLU A 14 -9.66 13.97 -36.29
C GLU A 14 -10.54 15.17 -35.94
N ALA A 15 -10.63 15.55 -34.66
CA ALA A 15 -11.35 16.75 -34.22
C ALA A 15 -10.71 18.03 -34.78
N ARG A 16 -9.37 18.13 -34.77
CA ARG A 16 -8.62 19.23 -35.42
C ARG A 16 -8.80 19.25 -36.94
N ARG A 17 -9.10 18.11 -37.56
CA ARG A 17 -9.31 18.01 -39.01
C ARG A 17 -10.69 18.51 -39.46
N LEU A 18 -11.64 18.67 -38.53
CA LEU A 18 -12.99 19.18 -38.77
C LEU A 18 -13.10 20.72 -38.64
N ASP A 19 -11.98 21.42 -38.45
CA ASP A 19 -11.86 22.89 -38.39
C ASP A 19 -12.17 23.58 -39.74
N ALA A 20 -13.46 23.69 -40.10
CA ALA A 20 -13.90 24.45 -41.27
C ALA A 20 -15.15 25.34 -41.04
N SER A 21 -15.63 25.53 -39.80
CA SER A 21 -16.71 26.51 -39.50
C SER A 21 -16.75 26.90 -38.02
N SER A 22 -17.34 28.04 -37.67
CA SER A 22 -17.49 28.54 -36.27
C SER A 22 -18.33 27.61 -35.38
N GLN A 23 -19.28 26.87 -35.96
CA GLN A 23 -19.97 25.76 -35.28
C GLN A 23 -19.05 24.56 -35.03
N GLY A 24 -18.13 24.29 -35.95
CA GLY A 24 -17.07 23.29 -35.80
C GLY A 24 -16.11 23.62 -34.65
N GLU A 25 -15.70 24.89 -34.50
CA GLU A 25 -14.84 25.31 -33.39
C GLU A 25 -15.51 25.11 -32.01
N GLY A 26 -16.79 25.43 -31.88
CA GLY A 26 -17.54 25.22 -30.62
C GLY A 26 -17.66 23.75 -30.26
N GLN A 27 -17.96 22.89 -31.23
CA GLN A 27 -17.99 21.44 -31.03
C GLN A 27 -16.61 20.86 -30.76
N ALA A 28 -15.57 21.35 -31.43
CA ALA A 28 -14.19 20.92 -31.21
C ALA A 28 -13.71 21.25 -29.79
N ARG A 29 -13.96 22.47 -29.29
CA ARG A 29 -13.64 22.86 -27.91
C ARG A 29 -14.39 22.01 -26.88
N ARG A 30 -15.68 21.75 -27.10
CA ARG A 30 -16.48 20.86 -26.23
C ARG A 30 -15.88 19.46 -26.16
N VAL A 31 -15.61 18.86 -27.33
CA VAL A 31 -15.06 17.50 -27.40
C VAL A 31 -13.67 17.44 -26.76
N ALA A 32 -12.81 18.43 -27.01
CA ALA A 32 -11.49 18.51 -26.40
C ALA A 32 -11.56 18.51 -24.87
N GLY A 33 -12.39 19.37 -24.27
CA GLY A 33 -12.58 19.38 -22.81
C GLY A 33 -13.08 18.05 -22.25
N ARG A 34 -13.98 17.36 -22.96
CA ARG A 34 -14.46 16.02 -22.55
C ARG A 34 -13.39 14.94 -22.67
N VAL A 35 -12.53 15.03 -23.68
CA VAL A 35 -11.39 14.13 -23.83
C VAL A 35 -10.39 14.35 -22.70
N ASP A 36 -10.13 15.60 -22.31
CA ASP A 36 -9.23 15.91 -21.20
C ASP A 36 -9.76 15.35 -19.87
N GLU A 37 -11.05 15.59 -19.55
CA GLU A 37 -11.69 15.00 -18.37
C GLU A 37 -11.61 13.47 -18.33
N LEU A 38 -11.87 12.83 -19.47
CA LEU A 38 -11.80 11.37 -19.58
C LEU A 38 -10.36 10.86 -19.48
N SER A 39 -9.38 11.61 -20.01
CA SER A 39 -7.97 11.26 -19.97
C SER A 39 -7.44 11.27 -18.53
N VAL A 40 -7.86 12.23 -17.71
CA VAL A 40 -7.56 12.25 -16.26
C VAL A 40 -8.11 10.98 -15.58
N ALA A 41 -9.39 10.65 -15.80
CA ALA A 41 -10.00 9.46 -15.20
C ALA A 41 -9.32 8.15 -15.65
N ILE A 42 -8.86 8.09 -16.91
CA ILE A 42 -8.08 6.95 -17.43
C ILE A 42 -6.69 6.89 -16.79
N GLY A 43 -6.06 8.04 -16.54
CA GLY A 43 -4.81 8.13 -15.80
C GLY A 43 -4.93 7.49 -14.41
N ASP A 44 -5.93 7.88 -13.64
CA ASP A 44 -6.22 7.32 -12.32
C ASP A 44 -6.45 5.79 -12.40
N LEU A 45 -7.20 5.33 -13.41
CA LEU A 45 -7.43 3.90 -13.63
C LEU A 45 -6.11 3.17 -13.95
N ALA A 46 -5.25 3.75 -14.78
CA ALA A 46 -3.96 3.17 -15.14
C ALA A 46 -3.02 3.03 -13.94
N GLU A 47 -3.02 4.01 -13.04
CA GLU A 47 -2.30 3.93 -11.76
C GLU A 47 -2.82 2.76 -10.90
N GLN A 48 -4.14 2.59 -10.80
CA GLN A 48 -4.74 1.48 -10.05
C GLN A 48 -4.45 0.11 -10.67
N ILE A 49 -4.38 0.00 -12.00
CA ILE A 49 -3.97 -1.23 -12.68
C ILE A 49 -2.50 -1.55 -12.39
N THR A 50 -1.63 -0.55 -12.44
CA THR A 50 -0.20 -0.71 -12.15
C THR A 50 0.00 -1.19 -10.72
N LEU A 51 -0.70 -0.58 -9.76
CA LEU A 51 -0.72 -1.03 -8.38
C LEU A 51 -1.27 -2.46 -8.23
N ALA A 52 -2.36 -2.80 -8.92
CA ALA A 52 -2.95 -4.13 -8.85
C ALA A 52 -1.97 -5.21 -9.36
N ARG A 53 -1.21 -4.91 -10.43
CA ARG A 53 -0.16 -5.80 -10.93
C ARG A 53 0.97 -5.97 -9.93
N LEU A 54 1.45 -4.88 -9.33
CA LEU A 54 2.48 -4.93 -8.30
C LEU A 54 2.03 -5.76 -7.08
N ILE A 55 0.79 -5.56 -6.62
CA ILE A 55 0.22 -6.36 -5.54
C ILE A 55 0.13 -7.84 -5.96
N HIS A 56 -0.32 -8.13 -7.17
CA HIS A 56 -0.36 -9.50 -7.69
C HIS A 56 1.03 -10.16 -7.70
N GLU A 57 2.06 -9.44 -8.18
CA GLU A 57 3.45 -9.93 -8.20
C GLU A 57 3.97 -10.26 -6.78
N ARG A 58 3.55 -9.52 -5.76
CA ARG A 58 3.99 -9.73 -4.37
C ARG A 58 3.15 -10.75 -3.59
N THR A 59 1.86 -10.85 -3.91
CA THR A 59 0.90 -11.64 -3.13
C THR A 59 0.49 -12.94 -3.80
N GLY A 60 0.64 -13.04 -5.12
CA GLY A 60 0.06 -14.11 -5.95
C GLY A 60 -1.46 -14.01 -6.14
N VAL A 61 -2.15 -13.08 -5.46
CA VAL A 61 -3.61 -12.93 -5.54
C VAL A 61 -3.98 -12.27 -6.87
N PRO A 62 -4.84 -12.89 -7.70
CA PRO A 62 -5.20 -12.33 -9.01
C PRO A 62 -5.85 -10.95 -8.92
N ALA A 63 -5.37 -10.02 -9.74
CA ALA A 63 -5.97 -8.69 -9.87
C ALA A 63 -7.32 -8.79 -10.63
N PRO A 64 -8.43 -8.20 -10.13
CA PRO A 64 -9.74 -8.27 -10.77
C PRO A 64 -9.86 -7.30 -11.96
N LEU A 65 -9.08 -7.54 -13.02
CA LEU A 65 -8.95 -6.68 -14.20
C LEU A 65 -10.03 -6.88 -15.29
N GLY A 66 -10.99 -7.79 -15.08
CA GLY A 66 -11.94 -8.22 -16.12
C GLY A 66 -12.77 -7.11 -16.76
N ASP A 67 -13.14 -6.06 -16.00
CA ASP A 67 -14.04 -4.99 -16.49
C ASP A 67 -13.33 -3.67 -16.82
N VAL A 68 -11.99 -3.66 -16.81
CA VAL A 68 -11.19 -2.44 -17.05
C VAL A 68 -11.52 -1.78 -18.39
N ASP A 69 -11.93 -2.58 -19.36
CA ASP A 69 -12.21 -2.15 -20.72
C ASP A 69 -13.68 -1.75 -20.98
N ALA A 70 -14.59 -2.01 -20.04
CA ALA A 70 -16.03 -1.85 -20.26
C ALA A 70 -16.44 -0.40 -20.59
N GLY A 71 -15.79 0.59 -19.95
CA GLY A 71 -16.02 2.02 -20.23
C GLY A 71 -15.58 2.41 -21.63
N ARG A 72 -14.44 1.88 -22.09
CA ARG A 72 -13.90 2.08 -23.44
C ARG A 72 -14.82 1.48 -24.50
N GLU A 73 -15.26 0.25 -24.32
CA GLU A 73 -16.12 -0.44 -25.28
C GLU A 73 -17.45 0.28 -25.50
N ASN A 74 -18.02 0.84 -24.43
CA ASN A 74 -19.25 1.61 -24.52
C ASN A 74 -19.07 2.90 -25.32
N LEU A 75 -17.99 3.64 -25.07
CA LEU A 75 -17.68 4.88 -25.80
C LEU A 75 -17.38 4.61 -27.28
N ALA A 76 -16.57 3.59 -27.58
CA ALA A 76 -16.23 3.21 -28.94
C ALA A 76 -17.47 2.82 -29.77
N ARG A 77 -18.41 2.08 -29.17
CA ARG A 77 -19.68 1.72 -29.79
C ARG A 77 -20.53 2.94 -30.15
N ARG A 78 -20.54 3.97 -29.28
CA ARG A 78 -21.31 5.21 -29.48
C ARG A 78 -20.64 6.20 -30.43
N ALA A 79 -19.32 6.14 -30.59
CA ALA A 79 -18.57 6.95 -31.53
C ALA A 79 -18.65 6.44 -32.98
N GLY A 80 -19.04 5.17 -33.19
CA GLY A 80 -19.16 4.57 -34.53
C GLY A 80 -20.22 5.21 -35.43
N SER A 81 -21.13 6.01 -34.88
CA SER A 81 -22.20 6.71 -35.61
C SER A 81 -22.02 8.23 -35.70
N GLY A 82 -20.87 8.78 -35.29
CA GLY A 82 -20.59 10.22 -35.30
C GLY A 82 -19.92 10.71 -34.00
N LEU A 83 -19.82 12.03 -33.83
CA LEU A 83 -19.23 12.63 -32.62
C LEU A 83 -20.04 12.24 -31.36
N PRO A 84 -19.41 11.73 -30.29
CA PRO A 84 -20.12 11.36 -29.08
C PRO A 84 -20.83 12.55 -28.42
N SER A 85 -22.03 12.29 -27.90
CA SER A 85 -22.77 13.25 -27.07
C SER A 85 -22.11 13.42 -25.71
N ASP A 86 -22.40 14.54 -25.02
CA ASP A 86 -21.93 14.74 -23.64
C ASP A 86 -22.42 13.62 -22.70
N GLN A 87 -23.62 13.09 -22.94
CA GLN A 87 -24.13 11.95 -22.19
C GLN A 87 -23.28 10.69 -22.39
N ALA A 88 -22.76 10.46 -23.60
CA ALA A 88 -21.85 9.34 -23.87
C ALA A 88 -20.51 9.52 -23.15
N PHE A 89 -19.93 10.74 -23.16
CA PHE A 89 -18.71 11.05 -22.40
C PHE A 89 -18.92 10.88 -20.89
N ASN A 90 -20.00 11.44 -20.34
CA ASN A 90 -20.33 11.33 -18.92
C ASN A 90 -20.55 9.87 -18.50
N ALA A 91 -21.21 9.06 -19.33
CA ALA A 91 -21.41 7.64 -19.06
C ALA A 91 -20.07 6.87 -19.06
N ALA A 92 -19.20 7.14 -20.04
CA ALA A 92 -17.87 6.53 -20.10
C ALA A 92 -17.01 6.91 -18.90
N ARG A 93 -16.95 8.21 -18.57
CA ARG A 93 -16.23 8.73 -17.41
C ARG A 93 -16.72 8.10 -16.11
N ARG A 94 -18.04 8.08 -15.87
CA ARG A 94 -18.62 7.44 -14.67
C ARG A 94 -18.24 5.96 -14.57
N LYS A 95 -18.18 5.25 -15.71
CA LYS A 95 -17.80 3.83 -15.74
C LYS A 95 -16.33 3.62 -15.41
N VAL A 96 -15.46 4.49 -15.92
CA VAL A 96 -14.03 4.52 -15.55
C VAL A 96 -13.89 4.79 -14.05
N GLU A 97 -14.51 5.84 -13.52
CA GLU A 97 -14.47 6.19 -12.10
C GLU A 97 -15.05 5.09 -11.17
N GLU A 98 -16.11 4.41 -11.58
CA GLU A 98 -16.64 3.23 -10.87
C GLU A 98 -15.62 2.09 -10.83
N THR A 99 -14.99 1.80 -11.96
CA THR A 99 -13.98 0.75 -12.08
C THR A 99 -12.75 1.08 -11.26
N THR A 100 -12.28 2.33 -11.31
CA THR A 100 -11.17 2.84 -10.48
C THR A 100 -11.49 2.66 -9.00
N ARG A 101 -12.67 3.09 -8.53
CA ARG A 101 -13.07 2.95 -7.11
C ARG A 101 -13.10 1.48 -6.66
N ARG A 102 -13.63 0.59 -7.50
CA ARG A 102 -13.66 -0.86 -7.23
C ARG A 102 -12.25 -1.42 -7.12
N LEU A 103 -11.37 -1.10 -8.06
CA LEU A 103 -9.96 -1.53 -8.02
C LEU A 103 -9.24 -0.97 -6.80
N THR A 104 -9.44 0.29 -6.44
CA THR A 104 -8.85 0.87 -5.22
C THR A 104 -9.29 0.11 -3.97
N GLY A 105 -10.58 -0.22 -3.84
CA GLY A 105 -11.09 -1.00 -2.71
C GLY A 105 -10.46 -2.39 -2.62
N GLU A 106 -10.41 -3.11 -3.75
CA GLU A 106 -9.81 -4.45 -3.81
C GLU A 106 -8.29 -4.43 -3.57
N ASN A 107 -7.57 -3.51 -4.20
CA ASN A 107 -6.13 -3.31 -3.99
C ASN A 107 -5.84 -3.07 -2.51
N LEU A 108 -6.60 -2.18 -1.86
CA LEU A 108 -6.43 -1.86 -0.45
C LEU A 108 -6.73 -3.07 0.45
N ARG A 109 -7.79 -3.83 0.15
CA ARG A 109 -8.16 -5.03 0.91
C ARG A 109 -7.07 -6.09 0.85
N VAL A 110 -6.64 -6.45 -0.37
CA VAL A 110 -5.59 -7.45 -0.60
C VAL A 110 -4.27 -7.01 0.01
N TRP A 111 -3.93 -5.72 -0.14
CA TRP A 111 -2.74 -5.13 0.48
C TRP A 111 -2.74 -5.31 2.00
N ARG A 112 -3.81 -4.91 2.69
CA ARG A 112 -3.90 -4.98 4.16
C ARG A 112 -3.78 -6.41 4.66
N GLU A 113 -4.49 -7.33 4.03
CA GLU A 113 -4.46 -8.75 4.40
C GLU A 113 -3.04 -9.32 4.25
N TRP A 114 -2.40 -9.09 3.10
CA TRP A 114 -1.05 -9.56 2.85
C TRP A 114 -0.01 -8.89 3.77
N ALA A 115 -0.08 -7.57 3.96
CA ALA A 115 0.86 -6.83 4.80
C ALA A 115 0.78 -7.29 6.27
N ALA A 116 -0.44 -7.55 6.77
CA ALA A 116 -0.64 -8.12 8.10
C ALA A 116 -0.03 -9.52 8.23
N GLN A 117 -0.17 -10.38 7.21
CA GLN A 117 0.47 -11.69 7.19
C GLN A 117 2.00 -11.56 7.20
N GLN A 118 2.57 -10.65 6.40
CA GLN A 118 4.02 -10.43 6.40
C GLN A 118 4.54 -9.96 7.76
N LEU A 119 3.84 -9.03 8.42
CA LEU A 119 4.17 -8.57 9.76
C LEU A 119 4.11 -9.71 10.79
N ALA A 120 3.10 -10.58 10.71
CA ALA A 120 2.97 -11.73 11.61
C ALA A 120 4.09 -12.77 11.44
N THR A 121 4.79 -12.79 10.30
CA THR A 121 5.96 -13.67 10.10
C THR A 121 7.25 -13.14 10.71
N LEU A 122 7.27 -11.88 11.19
CA LEU A 122 8.47 -11.30 11.80
C LEU A 122 8.66 -11.86 13.21
N ASP A 123 9.80 -12.51 13.45
CA ASP A 123 10.14 -13.08 14.75
C ASP A 123 10.64 -12.00 15.72
N THR A 124 9.70 -11.19 16.24
CA THR A 124 10.00 -10.11 17.17
C THR A 124 10.50 -10.61 18.53
N ASN A 125 10.41 -11.91 18.82
CA ASN A 125 10.95 -12.52 20.03
C ASN A 125 12.49 -12.48 20.05
N ARG A 126 13.13 -12.22 18.90
CA ARG A 126 14.59 -12.04 18.83
C ARG A 126 15.05 -10.63 19.18
N LEU A 127 14.13 -9.68 19.37
CA LEU A 127 14.48 -8.29 19.71
C LEU A 127 15.33 -8.16 20.98
N PRO A 128 15.03 -8.85 22.10
CA PRO A 128 15.83 -8.73 23.32
C PRO A 128 17.27 -9.20 23.15
N MET A 129 17.58 -9.93 22.07
CA MET A 129 18.93 -10.43 21.81
C MET A 129 19.81 -9.42 21.05
N LEU A 130 19.24 -8.28 20.65
CA LEU A 130 19.96 -7.21 19.96
C LEU A 130 20.47 -6.13 20.91
N PRO A 131 21.53 -5.39 20.54
CA PRO A 131 21.95 -4.18 21.25
C PRO A 131 20.81 -3.16 21.34
N VAL A 132 20.73 -2.44 22.46
CA VAL A 132 19.63 -1.51 22.80
C VAL A 132 19.30 -0.52 21.69
N ASP A 133 20.32 0.11 21.10
CA ASP A 133 20.14 1.06 20.00
C ASP A 133 19.50 0.42 18.76
N ARG A 134 19.88 -0.84 18.45
CA ARG A 134 19.29 -1.62 17.36
C ARG A 134 17.87 -2.05 17.71
N GLN A 135 17.59 -2.44 18.95
CA GLN A 135 16.21 -2.74 19.37
C GLN A 135 15.29 -1.55 19.13
N LYS A 136 15.72 -0.34 19.52
CA LYS A 136 14.94 0.90 19.32
C LYS A 136 14.74 1.20 17.83
N ALA A 137 15.78 1.06 17.02
CA ALA A 137 15.71 1.24 15.57
C ALA A 137 14.70 0.27 14.94
N ILE A 138 14.79 -1.02 15.29
CA ILE A 138 13.86 -2.04 14.79
C ILE A 138 12.43 -1.78 15.25
N ARG A 139 12.19 -1.49 16.53
CA ARG A 139 10.83 -1.17 17.03
C ARG A 139 10.24 0.01 16.26
N THR A 140 11.05 1.01 15.95
CA THR A 140 10.64 2.16 15.13
C THR A 140 10.29 1.74 13.70
N THR A 141 11.11 0.92 13.05
CA THR A 141 10.84 0.39 11.70
C THR A 141 9.58 -0.48 11.68
N HIS A 142 9.42 -1.37 12.66
CA HIS A 142 8.24 -2.21 12.80
C HIS A 142 6.96 -1.36 12.95
N GLN A 143 6.98 -0.32 13.80
CA GLN A 143 5.86 0.62 13.91
C GLN A 143 5.55 1.36 12.60
N LYS A 144 6.58 1.73 11.82
CA LYS A 144 6.38 2.33 10.49
C LYS A 144 5.73 1.34 9.53
N LEU A 145 6.15 0.08 9.53
CA LEU A 145 5.55 -0.98 8.72
C LEU A 145 4.09 -1.21 9.10
N VAL A 146 3.76 -1.31 10.39
CA VAL A 146 2.37 -1.43 10.88
C VAL A 146 1.51 -0.26 10.36
N ARG A 147 1.99 0.98 10.53
CA ARG A 147 1.26 2.17 10.05
C ARG A 147 1.03 2.15 8.53
N ARG A 148 1.99 1.65 7.75
CA ARG A 148 1.83 1.52 6.29
C ARG A 148 0.91 0.37 5.90
N ALA A 149 0.89 -0.73 6.66
CA ALA A 149 -0.08 -1.79 6.46
C ALA A 149 -1.51 -1.28 6.67
N GLU A 150 -1.72 -0.39 7.65
CA GLU A 150 -3.03 0.15 8.03
C GLU A 150 -3.50 1.38 7.23
N THR A 151 -2.68 1.89 6.31
CA THR A 151 -2.99 3.10 5.53
C THR A 151 -4.37 3.05 4.87
N ALA A 152 -5.01 4.21 4.72
CA ALA A 152 -6.29 4.33 4.01
C ALA A 152 -6.13 4.34 2.48
N LYS A 153 -4.91 4.62 1.99
CA LYS A 153 -4.57 4.63 0.57
C LYS A 153 -3.20 4.02 0.40
N VAL A 154 -3.07 3.14 -0.59
CA VAL A 154 -1.81 2.48 -0.92
C VAL A 154 -1.37 2.87 -2.32
N SER A 155 -0.09 3.19 -2.46
CA SER A 155 0.59 3.51 -3.70
C SER A 155 1.67 2.49 -4.02
N ALA A 156 2.12 2.44 -5.28
CA ALA A 156 3.18 1.50 -5.68
C ALA A 156 4.50 1.74 -4.93
N ALA A 157 4.80 3.02 -4.63
CA ALA A 157 5.97 3.40 -3.84
C ALA A 157 5.88 2.87 -2.40
N GLU A 158 4.72 2.98 -1.76
CA GLU A 158 4.50 2.45 -0.41
C GLU A 158 4.61 0.93 -0.36
N VAL A 159 4.06 0.23 -1.35
CA VAL A 159 4.20 -1.24 -1.46
C VAL A 159 5.68 -1.61 -1.56
N THR A 160 6.42 -0.95 -2.44
CA THR A 160 7.85 -1.22 -2.67
C THR A 160 8.67 -0.98 -1.40
N LEU A 161 8.43 0.14 -0.74
CA LEU A 161 9.17 0.52 0.46
C LEU A 161 8.83 -0.39 1.65
N PHE A 162 7.56 -0.77 1.82
CA PHE A 162 7.16 -1.75 2.83
C PHE A 162 7.83 -3.10 2.59
N VAL A 163 7.82 -3.61 1.35
CA VAL A 163 8.45 -4.91 1.02
C VAL A 163 9.93 -4.88 1.39
N SER A 164 10.67 -3.87 0.93
CA SER A 164 12.10 -3.73 1.19
C SER A 164 12.41 -3.60 2.69
N GLU A 165 11.67 -2.78 3.42
CA GLU A 165 11.87 -2.63 4.88
C GLU A 165 11.48 -3.90 5.65
N CYS A 166 10.45 -4.62 5.22
CA CYS A 166 10.02 -5.87 5.85
C CYS A 166 11.02 -7.01 5.60
N GLU A 167 11.56 -7.11 4.38
CA GLU A 167 12.63 -8.07 4.05
C GLU A 167 13.91 -7.77 4.83
N GLY A 168 14.37 -6.51 4.85
CA GLY A 168 15.55 -6.12 5.61
C GLY A 168 15.39 -6.38 7.11
N LEU A 169 14.20 -6.12 7.66
CA LEU A 169 13.90 -6.42 9.06
C LEU A 169 13.89 -7.93 9.34
N ARG A 170 13.33 -8.73 8.42
CA ARG A 170 13.31 -10.20 8.53
C ARG A 170 14.73 -10.76 8.52
N GLU A 171 15.58 -10.30 7.60
CA GLU A 171 16.98 -10.72 7.50
C GLU A 171 17.76 -10.35 8.77
N GLU A 172 17.59 -9.12 9.26
CA GLU A 172 18.23 -8.67 10.50
C GLU A 172 17.81 -9.56 11.67
N LEU A 173 16.52 -9.81 11.88
CA LEU A 173 16.04 -10.68 12.96
C LEU A 173 16.50 -12.14 12.79
N ALA A 174 16.55 -12.66 11.56
CA ALA A 174 17.00 -14.03 11.30
C ALA A 174 18.48 -14.25 11.66
N SER A 175 19.30 -13.21 11.56
CA SER A 175 20.74 -13.24 11.92
C SER A 175 21.00 -13.29 13.42
N VAL A 176 19.99 -12.98 14.24
CA VAL A 176 20.09 -12.90 15.69
C VAL A 176 19.72 -14.26 16.30
N PRO A 177 20.44 -14.74 17.33
CA PRO A 177 20.03 -15.95 18.05
C PRO A 177 18.61 -15.85 18.62
N ALA A 178 17.92 -16.97 18.70
CA ALA A 178 16.63 -17.02 19.40
C ALA A 178 16.80 -16.66 20.87
N ALA A 179 15.88 -15.85 21.41
CA ALA A 179 15.80 -15.62 22.85
C ALA A 179 15.34 -16.90 23.55
N SER A 180 15.85 -17.13 24.77
CA SER A 180 15.38 -18.25 25.58
C SER A 180 13.97 -17.99 26.09
N ALA A 181 13.20 -19.05 26.35
CA ALA A 181 11.83 -18.93 26.83
C ALA A 181 11.76 -18.20 28.18
N GLU A 182 12.76 -18.40 29.04
CA GLU A 182 12.89 -17.75 30.34
C GLU A 182 13.07 -16.24 30.20
N LEU A 183 13.93 -15.80 29.27
CA LEU A 183 14.13 -14.37 29.00
C LEU A 183 12.85 -13.73 28.46
N LEU A 184 12.15 -14.40 27.54
CA LEU A 184 10.90 -13.89 26.97
C LEU A 184 9.81 -13.76 28.04
N ALA A 185 9.63 -14.78 28.88
CA ALA A 185 8.67 -14.75 29.98
C ALA A 185 9.00 -13.64 30.99
N LEU A 186 10.29 -13.45 31.30
CA LEU A 186 10.74 -12.37 32.16
C LEU A 186 10.44 -10.99 31.55
N MET A 187 10.78 -10.78 30.28
CA MET A 187 10.53 -9.52 29.58
C MET A 187 9.03 -9.21 29.45
N GLU A 188 8.21 -10.21 29.16
CA GLU A 188 6.75 -10.08 29.13
C GLU A 188 6.22 -9.66 30.51
N ARG A 189 6.64 -10.37 31.57
CA ARG A 189 6.25 -10.08 32.95
C ARG A 189 6.64 -8.66 33.38
N LEU A 190 7.86 -8.22 33.06
CA LEU A 190 8.33 -6.86 33.35
C LEU A 190 7.60 -5.80 32.53
N SER A 191 7.18 -6.12 31.30
CA SER A 191 6.42 -5.18 30.47
C SER A 191 4.93 -5.06 30.85
N ALA A 192 4.37 -6.10 31.49
CA ALA A 192 2.96 -6.17 31.87
C ALA A 192 2.59 -5.25 33.04
N GLY A 193 3.55 -4.72 33.81
CA GLY A 193 3.30 -3.74 34.86
C GLY A 193 4.30 -3.75 36.01
N ASP A 194 3.90 -3.18 37.14
CA ASP A 194 4.73 -3.04 38.34
C ASP A 194 5.01 -4.40 39.00
N VAL A 195 6.09 -5.07 38.58
CA VAL A 195 6.62 -6.27 39.25
C VAL A 195 7.43 -5.83 40.48
N PRO A 196 7.06 -6.23 41.70
CA PRO A 196 7.85 -5.94 42.89
C PRO A 196 9.26 -6.52 42.76
N LEU A 197 10.28 -5.78 43.21
CA LEU A 197 11.67 -6.27 43.18
C LEU A 197 11.84 -7.61 43.92
N SER A 198 11.03 -7.87 44.96
CA SER A 198 11.03 -9.15 45.69
C SER A 198 10.54 -10.35 44.87
N GLN A 199 9.97 -10.13 43.69
CA GLN A 199 9.51 -11.17 42.76
C GLN A 199 10.48 -11.38 41.59
N VAL A 200 11.58 -10.62 41.55
CA VAL A 200 12.66 -10.80 40.58
C VAL A 200 13.78 -11.54 41.31
N THR A 201 14.14 -12.73 40.83
CA THR A 201 15.20 -13.54 41.47
C THR A 201 16.60 -13.06 41.04
N ASP A 202 17.62 -13.45 41.79
CA ASP A 202 19.01 -13.12 41.44
C ASP A 202 19.41 -13.75 40.10
N GLU A 203 18.92 -14.96 39.79
CA GLU A 203 19.13 -15.62 38.50
C GLU A 203 18.48 -14.85 37.35
N GLU A 204 17.32 -14.25 37.57
CA GLU A 204 16.65 -13.41 36.57
C GLU A 204 17.40 -12.10 36.34
N ILE A 205 17.96 -11.49 37.39
CA ILE A 205 18.85 -10.32 37.28
C ILE A 205 20.13 -10.69 36.53
N GLU A 206 20.73 -11.84 36.83
CA GLU A 206 21.90 -12.35 36.12
C GLU A 206 21.60 -12.61 34.64
N LEU A 207 20.43 -13.21 34.34
CA LEU A 207 19.96 -13.41 32.98
C LEU A 207 19.86 -12.10 32.21
N LEU A 208 19.27 -11.06 32.80
CA LEU A 208 19.17 -9.72 32.18
C LEU A 208 20.55 -9.11 31.91
N ARG A 209 21.47 -9.18 32.89
CA ARG A 209 22.85 -8.67 32.75
C ARG A 209 23.64 -9.41 31.68
N SER A 210 23.56 -10.74 31.65
CA SER A 210 24.26 -11.57 30.67
C SER A 210 23.85 -11.28 29.21
N ARG A 211 22.68 -10.66 29.03
CA ARG A 211 22.11 -10.28 27.73
C ARG A 211 22.04 -8.76 27.54
N HIS A 212 22.70 -7.99 28.40
CA HIS A 212 22.71 -6.52 28.36
C HIS A 212 21.30 -5.89 28.33
N GLN A 213 20.30 -6.57 28.91
CA GLN A 213 18.92 -6.06 29.01
C GLN A 213 18.71 -5.18 30.25
N ASP A 214 19.59 -5.28 31.23
CA ASP A 214 19.60 -4.47 32.46
C ASP A 214 19.72 -2.96 32.17
N GLU A 215 20.37 -2.57 31.08
CA GLU A 215 20.46 -1.17 30.64
C GLU A 215 19.12 -0.57 30.18
N THR A 216 18.13 -1.43 29.88
CA THR A 216 16.82 -0.99 29.36
C THR A 216 15.71 -0.98 30.40
N ILE A 217 15.97 -1.55 31.57
CA ILE A 217 14.97 -1.75 32.63
C ILE A 217 15.30 -0.81 33.79
N MET A 218 14.39 0.11 34.08
CA MET A 218 14.54 1.08 35.16
C MET A 218 13.68 0.67 36.34
N LEU A 219 14.29 0.51 37.52
CA LEU A 219 13.57 0.29 38.77
C LEU A 219 12.96 1.61 39.24
N ARG A 220 11.66 1.60 39.52
CA ARG A 220 10.94 2.74 40.10
C ARG A 220 10.44 2.39 41.50
N ARG A 221 10.74 3.24 42.47
CA ARG A 221 10.14 3.15 43.81
C ARG A 221 8.68 3.61 43.74
N VAL A 222 7.75 2.76 44.17
CA VAL A 222 6.34 3.10 44.33
C VAL A 222 6.07 3.37 45.81
N GLY A 223 5.77 4.61 46.15
CA GLY A 223 5.31 5.01 47.50
C GLY A 223 6.39 5.20 48.57
N ALA A 224 6.13 6.18 49.43
CA ALA A 224 6.54 6.25 50.82
C ALA A 224 5.28 6.20 51.67
#